data_AF-A0AAW2C4M2-F1
#
_entry.id   AF-A0AAW2C4M2-F1
#
_cell.length_a   1.000
_cell.length_b   1.000
_cell.length_c   1.000
_cell.angle_alpha   90.00
_cell.angle_beta   90.00
_cell.angle_gamma   90.00
#
_symmetry.space_group_name_H-M   'P 1'
#
loop_
_entity.id
_entity.type
_entity.pdbx_description
1 polymer ?
#
loop_
_entity_poly.entity_id
_entity_poly.type
_entity_poly.pdbx_seq_one_letter_code
_entity_poly.pdbx_strand_id
1 'polypeptide(L)'
;MEDSVATLIDSTTTKIQQLQKAFAELESHRAITLNLKWKELEEHFHGLEKSLKRRFHELEDQEKEYESKTLKARELLEKREAAVVAKEQASLERLQEKRDAAIFTIANAREKQRKVSSEESAVVTDEGQGGAPSMEEKPPDAMAAESNLEDIKVSSESGEAEVKSYPQLVTLCEDMDSKGLHTFISDNRKNLAAIREEIPLALKAAANPALLVLDSLEGFYHLEVPNLDGKKDSNLLGLRRTCIMLMECLSVLLTSPHLVSGPDFISEDIKKQAKAIAEEWKPKLDILDLDASNGNSLEAHAFLQLLATFGVASDFNEEELSRLIPMVSRRRQTADLCRSLGLAAKMPGVIEVLVISGRQIDAVNLAFAFELTEQFSPVPLLKSYLKEARKASSPVKAGNTSPTAQVFSSLYTI
;
A
#
# COMPACT_ATOMS: atom_id res chain seq x y z
N MET A 1 58.82 21.93 62.18
CA MET A 1 57.46 21.42 61.87
C MET A 1 56.61 22.50 61.22
N GLU A 2 56.62 23.73 61.73
CA GLU A 2 55.83 24.86 61.18
C GLU A 2 56.13 25.17 59.69
N ASP A 3 57.40 25.22 59.28
CA ASP A 3 57.77 25.47 57.87
C ASP A 3 57.31 24.37 56.90
N SER A 4 57.20 23.13 57.38
CA SER A 4 56.72 21.99 56.58
C SER A 4 55.19 21.99 56.42
N VAL A 5 54.46 22.62 57.35
CA VAL A 5 53.00 22.74 57.29
C VAL A 5 52.62 23.92 56.40
N ALA A 6 53.35 25.04 56.51
CA ALA A 6 53.15 26.22 55.65
C ALA A 6 53.34 25.89 54.16
N THR A 7 54.41 25.18 53.81
CA THR A 7 54.67 24.74 52.42
C THR A 7 53.61 23.78 51.88
N LEU A 8 53.01 22.95 52.74
CA LEU A 8 51.91 22.06 52.36
C LEU A 8 50.61 22.83 52.10
N ILE A 9 50.33 23.86 52.91
CA ILE A 9 49.18 24.75 52.72
C ILE A 9 49.34 25.54 51.43
N ASP A 10 50.52 26.11 51.15
CA ASP A 10 50.79 26.84 49.90
C ASP A 10 50.72 25.93 48.66
N SER A 11 51.18 24.68 48.78
CA SER A 11 50.99 23.68 47.72
C SER A 11 49.51 23.37 47.50
N THR A 12 48.72 23.31 48.57
CA THR A 12 47.29 23.01 48.49
C THR A 12 46.51 24.17 47.88
N THR A 13 46.79 25.42 48.26
CA THR A 13 46.16 26.62 47.68
C THR A 13 46.49 26.75 46.19
N THR A 14 47.74 26.48 45.80
CA THR A 14 48.16 26.47 44.39
C THR A 14 47.39 25.43 43.58
N LYS A 15 47.22 24.22 44.13
CA LYS A 15 46.43 23.15 43.47
C LYS A 15 44.95 23.52 43.34
N ILE A 16 44.36 24.16 44.35
CA ILE A 16 42.97 24.63 44.29
C ILE A 16 42.80 25.66 43.18
N GLN A 17 43.71 26.62 43.04
CA GLN A 17 43.66 27.62 41.96
C GLN A 17 43.81 26.99 40.58
N GLN A 18 44.71 26.02 40.42
CA GLN A 18 44.85 25.26 39.17
C GLN A 18 43.57 24.49 38.82
N LEU A 19 42.91 23.89 39.80
CA LEU A 19 41.65 23.18 39.61
C LEU A 19 40.52 24.13 39.20
N GLN A 20 40.43 25.30 39.85
CA GLN A 20 39.46 26.34 39.51
C GLN A 20 39.64 26.83 38.06
N LYS A 21 40.89 27.03 37.64
CA LYS A 21 41.21 27.43 36.26
C LYS A 21 40.80 26.34 35.25
N ALA A 22 41.16 25.08 35.52
CA ALA A 22 40.80 23.96 34.64
C ALA A 22 39.27 23.78 34.54
N PHE A 23 38.54 24.01 35.63
CA PHE A 23 37.08 23.94 35.64
C PHE A 23 36.44 25.06 34.79
N ALA A 24 36.95 26.29 34.91
CA ALA A 24 36.47 27.42 34.09
C ALA A 24 36.74 27.20 32.58
N GLU A 25 37.90 26.64 32.22
CA GLU A 25 38.22 26.26 30.84
C GLU A 25 37.24 25.18 30.32
N LEU A 26 36.97 24.15 31.13
CA LEU A 26 36.02 23.10 30.77
C LEU A 26 34.58 23.62 30.59
N GLU A 27 34.12 24.51 31.46
CA GLU A 27 32.81 25.15 31.33
C GLU A 27 32.71 26.00 30.05
N SER A 28 33.78 26.72 29.69
CA SER A 28 33.84 27.49 28.45
C SER A 28 33.73 26.60 27.20
N HIS A 29 34.43 25.46 27.19
CA HIS A 29 34.36 24.48 26.10
C HIS A 29 32.97 23.88 25.99
N ARG A 30 32.32 23.57 27.13
CA ARG A 30 30.94 23.08 27.16
C ARG A 30 29.97 24.10 26.57
N ALA A 31 30.11 25.38 26.92
CA ALA A 31 29.26 26.45 26.40
C ALA A 31 29.40 26.63 24.88
N ILE A 32 30.63 26.63 24.36
CA ILE A 32 30.89 26.73 22.91
C ILE A 32 30.30 25.54 22.16
N THR A 33 30.51 24.32 22.68
CA THR A 33 29.99 23.09 22.06
C THR A 33 28.47 23.08 22.01
N LEU A 34 27.79 23.50 23.09
CA LEU A 34 26.34 23.59 23.14
C LEU A 34 25.79 24.66 22.19
N ASN A 35 26.44 25.82 22.10
CA ASN A 35 26.05 26.89 21.17
C ASN A 35 26.19 26.47 19.71
N LEU A 36 27.26 25.73 19.35
CA LEU A 36 27.43 25.22 17.99
C LEU A 36 26.31 24.24 17.63
N LYS A 37 26.03 23.28 18.52
CA LYS A 37 24.92 22.32 18.35
C LYS A 37 23.56 23.01 18.26
N TRP A 38 23.35 24.08 19.04
CA TRP A 38 22.12 24.87 18.97
C TRP A 38 21.97 25.57 17.62
N LYS A 39 23.04 26.15 17.09
CA LYS A 39 23.03 26.80 15.79
C LYS A 39 22.76 25.83 14.64
N GLU A 40 23.36 24.64 14.67
CA GLU A 40 23.06 23.57 13.71
C GLU A 40 21.58 23.15 13.76
N LEU A 41 21.02 23.04 14.97
CA LEU A 41 19.61 22.73 15.16
C LEU A 41 18.70 23.84 14.64
N GLU A 42 19.04 25.10 14.91
CA GLU A 42 18.32 26.28 14.43
C GLU A 42 18.33 26.36 12.90
N GLU A 43 19.48 26.14 12.26
CA GLU A 43 19.61 26.09 10.81
C GLU A 43 18.77 24.97 10.19
N HIS A 44 18.75 23.79 10.82
CA HIS A 44 17.92 22.67 10.39
C HIS A 44 16.42 23.01 10.44
N PHE A 45 15.94 23.62 11.54
CA PHE A 45 14.54 24.02 11.66
C PHE A 45 14.15 25.14 10.68
N HIS A 46 15.03 26.12 10.43
CA HIS A 46 14.82 27.14 9.39
C HIS A 46 14.74 26.52 7.99
N GLY A 47 15.60 25.53 7.70
CA GLY A 47 15.55 24.76 6.46
C GLY A 47 14.23 24.02 6.29
N LEU A 48 13.75 23.37 7.36
CA LEU A 48 12.47 22.67 7.38
C LEU A 48 11.29 23.64 7.18
N GLU A 49 11.29 24.79 7.84
CA GLU A 49 10.26 25.83 7.68
C GLU A 49 10.21 26.34 6.23
N LYS A 50 11.38 26.63 5.63
CA LYS A 50 11.47 27.07 4.24
C LYS A 50 10.98 26.00 3.27
N SER A 51 11.31 24.73 3.51
CA SER A 51 10.82 23.62 2.70
C SER A 51 9.31 23.45 2.82
N LEU A 52 8.77 23.52 4.03
CA LEU A 52 7.33 23.40 4.29
C LEU A 52 6.55 24.53 3.62
N LYS A 53 7.03 25.78 3.71
CA LYS A 53 6.42 26.93 3.02
C LYS A 53 6.39 26.71 1.51
N ARG A 54 7.51 26.31 0.90
CA ARG A 54 7.56 26.03 -0.55
C ARG A 54 6.56 24.96 -0.97
N ARG A 55 6.49 23.85 -0.22
CA ARG A 55 5.52 22.77 -0.43
C ARG A 55 4.07 23.24 -0.33
N PHE A 56 3.78 24.13 0.61
CA PHE A 56 2.44 24.70 0.77
C PHE A 56 2.01 25.50 -0.47
N HIS A 57 2.88 26.39 -0.98
CA HIS A 57 2.58 27.18 -2.18
C HIS A 57 2.46 26.29 -3.42
N GLU A 58 3.32 25.27 -3.57
CA GLU A 58 3.23 24.30 -4.67
C GLU A 58 1.89 23.55 -4.68
N LEU A 59 1.40 23.15 -3.50
CA LEU A 59 0.09 22.49 -3.38
C LEU A 59 -1.07 23.45 -3.67
N GLU A 60 -0.97 24.70 -3.24
CA GLU A 60 -1.96 25.73 -3.53
C GLU A 60 -2.07 26.01 -5.03
N ASP A 61 -0.94 26.03 -5.74
CA ASP A 61 -0.91 26.18 -7.20
C ASP A 61 -1.49 24.96 -7.91
N GLN A 62 -1.18 23.74 -7.44
CA GLN A 62 -1.76 22.51 -7.97
C GLN A 62 -3.28 22.45 -7.77
N GLU A 63 -3.78 22.83 -6.58
CA GLU A 63 -5.21 22.89 -6.28
C GLU A 63 -5.94 23.80 -7.26
N LYS A 64 -5.43 25.03 -7.49
CA LYS A 64 -5.98 25.97 -8.48
C LYS A 64 -5.98 25.40 -9.90
N GLU A 65 -4.94 24.66 -10.28
CA GLU A 65 -4.87 24.01 -11.59
C GLU A 65 -5.95 22.91 -11.73
N TYR A 66 -6.13 22.08 -10.71
CA TYR A 66 -7.16 21.03 -10.69
C TYR A 66 -8.57 21.62 -10.72
N GLU A 67 -8.83 22.69 -9.97
CA GLU A 67 -10.11 23.40 -10.03
C GLU A 67 -10.40 23.93 -11.44
N SER A 68 -9.41 24.57 -12.09
CA SER A 68 -9.55 25.06 -13.46
C SER A 68 -9.84 23.93 -14.46
N LYS A 69 -9.10 22.81 -14.36
CA LYS A 69 -9.34 21.63 -15.22
C LYS A 69 -10.73 21.06 -15.02
N THR A 70 -11.18 20.98 -13.77
CA THR A 70 -12.50 20.46 -13.41
C THR A 70 -13.62 21.34 -13.95
N LEU A 71 -13.49 22.67 -13.85
CA LEU A 71 -14.45 23.61 -14.42
C LEU A 71 -14.54 23.47 -15.94
N LYS A 72 -13.40 23.43 -16.64
CA LYS A 72 -13.36 23.23 -18.11
C LYS A 72 -14.00 21.91 -18.53
N ALA A 73 -13.75 20.84 -17.79
CA ALA A 73 -14.35 19.52 -18.07
C ALA A 73 -15.88 19.56 -17.89
N ARG A 74 -16.36 20.21 -16.82
CA ARG A 74 -17.80 20.36 -16.56
C ARG A 74 -18.49 21.18 -17.66
N GLU A 75 -17.92 22.32 -18.06
CA GLU A 75 -18.46 23.13 -19.17
C GLU A 75 -18.52 22.35 -20.48
N LEU A 76 -17.51 21.51 -20.76
CA LEU A 76 -17.50 20.69 -21.97
C LEU A 76 -18.58 19.60 -21.93
N LEU A 77 -18.80 18.99 -20.76
CA LEU A 77 -19.88 18.02 -20.57
C LEU A 77 -21.26 18.68 -20.73
N GLU A 78 -21.48 19.86 -20.15
CA GLU A 78 -22.75 20.59 -20.28
C GLU A 78 -23.04 20.96 -21.76
N LYS A 79 -22.02 21.39 -22.51
CA LYS A 79 -22.15 21.63 -23.96
C LYS A 79 -22.49 20.35 -24.74
N ARG A 80 -21.90 19.21 -24.36
CA ARG A 80 -22.19 17.91 -24.99
C ARG A 80 -23.60 17.44 -24.67
N GLU A 81 -24.03 17.57 -23.42
CA GLU A 81 -25.37 17.23 -22.96
C GLU A 81 -26.42 18.06 -23.72
N ALA A 82 -26.27 19.38 -23.77
CA ALA A 82 -27.17 20.25 -24.51
C ALA A 82 -27.26 19.87 -26.01
N ALA A 83 -26.14 19.49 -26.62
CA ALA A 83 -26.12 19.05 -28.03
C ALA A 83 -26.81 17.69 -28.22
N VAL A 84 -26.71 16.77 -27.25
CA VAL A 84 -27.42 15.48 -27.27
C VAL A 84 -28.92 15.73 -27.13
N VAL A 85 -29.35 16.52 -26.14
CA VAL A 85 -30.76 16.87 -25.91
C VAL A 85 -31.37 17.53 -27.16
N ALA A 86 -30.66 18.47 -27.80
CA ALA A 86 -31.13 19.10 -29.03
C ALA A 86 -31.30 18.10 -30.19
N LYS A 87 -30.39 17.13 -30.32
CA LYS A 87 -30.49 16.07 -31.33
C LYS A 87 -31.64 15.11 -31.03
N GLU A 88 -31.81 14.72 -29.78
CA GLU A 88 -32.92 13.87 -29.33
C GLU A 88 -34.26 14.53 -29.63
N GLN A 89 -34.42 15.81 -29.25
CA GLN A 89 -35.63 16.58 -29.52
C GLN A 89 -35.93 16.68 -31.02
N ALA A 90 -34.93 17.02 -31.85
CA ALA A 90 -35.10 17.10 -33.30
C ALA A 90 -35.43 15.72 -33.92
N SER A 91 -34.92 14.62 -33.37
CA SER A 91 -35.26 13.27 -33.82
C SER A 91 -36.70 12.88 -33.45
N LEU A 92 -37.15 13.27 -32.27
CA LEU A 92 -38.49 13.04 -31.76
C LEU A 92 -39.54 13.79 -32.58
N GLU A 93 -39.27 15.06 -32.91
CA GLU A 93 -40.13 15.87 -33.78
C GLU A 93 -40.27 15.24 -35.17
N ARG A 94 -39.17 14.80 -35.81
CA ARG A 94 -39.23 14.09 -37.09
C ARG A 94 -40.03 12.79 -37.03
N LEU A 95 -39.97 12.06 -35.92
CA LEU A 95 -40.77 10.85 -35.73
C LEU A 95 -42.25 11.18 -35.58
N GLN A 96 -42.58 12.25 -34.86
CA GLN A 96 -43.95 12.73 -34.72
C GLN A 96 -44.53 13.18 -36.06
N GLU A 97 -43.78 13.95 -36.86
CA GLU A 97 -44.19 14.36 -38.21
C GLU A 97 -44.47 13.15 -39.12
N LYS A 98 -43.58 12.15 -39.12
CA LYS A 98 -43.76 10.92 -39.89
C LYS A 98 -45.00 10.14 -39.44
N ARG A 99 -45.21 10.03 -38.12
CA ARG A 99 -46.40 9.39 -37.54
C ARG A 99 -47.67 10.11 -38.00
N ASP A 100 -47.69 11.44 -37.94
CA ASP A 100 -48.88 12.23 -38.27
C ASP A 100 -49.19 12.17 -39.78
N ALA A 101 -48.15 12.19 -40.63
CA ALA A 101 -48.28 11.96 -42.06
C ALA A 101 -48.85 10.56 -42.37
N ALA A 102 -48.36 9.51 -41.70
CA ALA A 102 -48.88 8.15 -41.86
C ALA A 102 -50.35 8.06 -41.43
N ILE A 103 -50.71 8.63 -40.28
CA ILE A 103 -52.11 8.69 -39.80
C ILE A 103 -53.01 9.39 -40.83
N PHE A 104 -52.55 10.51 -41.39
CA PHE A 104 -53.29 11.25 -42.42
C PHE A 104 -53.49 10.40 -43.69
N THR A 105 -52.47 9.68 -44.16
CA THR A 105 -52.62 8.78 -45.31
C THR A 105 -53.61 7.64 -45.05
N ILE A 106 -53.59 7.05 -43.85
CA ILE A 106 -54.53 6.00 -43.45
C ILE A 106 -55.96 6.56 -43.40
N ALA A 107 -56.15 7.75 -42.83
CA ALA A 107 -57.46 8.40 -42.75
C ALA A 107 -58.03 8.68 -44.15
N ASN A 108 -57.22 9.24 -45.06
CA ASN A 108 -57.62 9.46 -46.45
C ASN A 108 -57.93 8.16 -47.20
N ALA A 109 -57.15 7.10 -46.99
CA ALA A 109 -57.42 5.80 -47.60
C ALA A 109 -58.76 5.22 -47.11
N ARG A 110 -59.06 5.32 -45.82
CA ARG A 110 -60.36 4.91 -45.25
C ARG A 110 -61.52 5.74 -45.78
N GLU A 111 -61.37 7.05 -45.94
CA GLU A 111 -62.42 7.91 -46.50
C GLU A 111 -62.68 7.58 -47.97
N LYS A 112 -61.64 7.29 -48.75
CA LYS A 112 -61.78 6.79 -50.13
C LYS A 112 -62.48 5.43 -50.18
N GLN A 113 -62.15 4.49 -49.31
CA GLN A 113 -62.88 3.22 -49.19
C GLN A 113 -64.36 3.43 -48.82
N ARG A 114 -64.67 4.37 -47.93
CA ARG A 114 -66.05 4.71 -47.55
C ARG A 114 -66.85 5.35 -48.70
N LYS A 115 -66.19 6.12 -49.58
CA LYS A 115 -66.81 6.69 -50.79
C LYS A 115 -67.03 5.63 -51.87
N VAL A 116 -66.08 4.70 -52.07
CA VAL A 116 -66.22 3.56 -53.00
C VAL A 116 -67.31 2.56 -52.52
N SER A 117 -67.47 2.35 -51.22
CA SER A 117 -68.56 1.52 -50.68
C SER A 117 -69.94 2.19 -50.70
N SER A 118 -70.04 3.46 -51.09
CA SER A 118 -71.32 4.18 -51.18
C SER A 118 -71.88 4.26 -52.61
N GLU A 119 -71.11 3.86 -53.64
CA GLU A 119 -71.54 3.85 -55.04
C GLU A 119 -71.91 2.44 -55.58
N GLU A 120 -71.59 1.36 -54.86
CA GLU A 120 -72.12 0.02 -55.14
C GLU A 120 -73.08 -0.44 -54.03
N SER A 121 -74.31 0.10 -54.05
CA SER A 121 -75.43 -0.56 -53.40
C SER A 121 -76.75 -0.17 -54.08
N ALA A 122 -77.09 -0.88 -55.16
CA ALA A 122 -78.48 -1.07 -55.57
C ALA A 122 -78.66 -2.47 -56.20
N VAL A 123 -79.64 -3.21 -55.63
CA VAL A 123 -80.35 -4.42 -56.14
C VAL A 123 -79.85 -5.82 -55.69
N VAL A 124 -80.27 -6.21 -54.47
CA VAL A 124 -81.26 -7.27 -54.09
C VAL A 124 -81.08 -8.77 -54.49
N THR A 125 -81.26 -9.64 -53.46
CA THR A 125 -81.65 -11.10 -53.40
C THR A 125 -80.68 -12.16 -53.94
N ASP A 126 -80.52 -13.39 -53.44
CA ASP A 126 -80.98 -14.18 -52.27
C ASP A 126 -80.25 -15.56 -52.33
N GLU A 127 -80.30 -16.30 -51.22
CA GLU A 127 -80.10 -17.75 -51.01
C GLU A 127 -78.69 -18.41 -50.88
N GLY A 128 -78.59 -19.23 -49.81
CA GLY A 128 -77.76 -20.45 -49.76
C GLY A 128 -76.50 -20.38 -48.88
N GLN A 129 -76.63 -20.23 -47.55
CA GLN A 129 -76.66 -21.33 -46.57
C GLN A 129 -75.37 -22.16 -46.46
N GLY A 130 -74.73 -22.10 -45.29
CA GLY A 130 -73.93 -23.21 -44.77
C GLY A 130 -72.79 -22.84 -43.83
N GLY A 131 -73.05 -22.86 -42.52
CA GLY A 131 -72.06 -23.30 -41.54
C GLY A 131 -71.32 -22.24 -40.73
N ALA A 132 -72.02 -21.68 -39.74
CA ALA A 132 -71.44 -21.11 -38.52
C ALA A 132 -70.93 -22.25 -37.58
N PRO A 133 -70.49 -22.01 -36.32
CA PRO A 133 -69.90 -20.81 -35.71
C PRO A 133 -68.67 -21.14 -34.83
N SER A 134 -68.19 -20.09 -34.13
CA SER A 134 -67.87 -20.11 -32.68
C SER A 134 -66.36 -20.13 -32.34
N MET A 135 -65.79 -19.33 -31.44
CA MET A 135 -66.30 -18.38 -30.45
C MET A 135 -65.09 -17.56 -29.94
N GLU A 136 -65.37 -16.32 -29.53
CA GLU A 136 -64.75 -15.57 -28.41
C GLU A 136 -63.27 -15.13 -28.44
N GLU A 137 -63.11 -13.81 -28.59
CA GLU A 137 -62.04 -13.01 -27.97
C GLU A 137 -62.31 -12.80 -26.47
N LYS A 138 -61.31 -13.01 -25.60
CA LYS A 138 -60.51 -11.94 -24.93
C LYS A 138 -59.49 -12.51 -23.89
N PRO A 139 -58.48 -11.70 -23.47
CA PRO A 139 -57.14 -12.13 -23.02
C PRO A 139 -57.01 -12.12 -21.48
N PRO A 140 -55.82 -12.39 -20.87
CA PRO A 140 -54.85 -11.31 -20.57
C PRO A 140 -53.35 -11.72 -20.43
N ASP A 141 -52.51 -10.71 -20.23
CA ASP A 141 -51.05 -10.69 -19.96
C ASP A 141 -50.52 -11.63 -18.85
N ALA A 142 -49.26 -12.08 -18.97
CA ALA A 142 -48.20 -11.97 -17.94
C ALA A 142 -46.87 -12.61 -18.38
N MET A 143 -45.76 -12.02 -17.92
CA MET A 143 -44.35 -12.38 -18.16
C MET A 143 -43.94 -13.75 -17.61
N ALA A 144 -42.93 -14.39 -18.23
CA ALA A 144 -41.84 -15.06 -17.52
C ALA A 144 -40.65 -15.32 -18.45
N ALA A 145 -39.46 -15.04 -17.92
CA ALA A 145 -38.17 -15.37 -18.50
C ALA A 145 -37.95 -16.89 -18.53
N GLU A 146 -37.32 -17.38 -19.59
CA GLU A 146 -36.57 -18.63 -19.51
C GLU A 146 -35.31 -18.53 -20.38
N SER A 147 -34.20 -18.64 -19.64
CA SER A 147 -32.86 -18.97 -20.10
C SER A 147 -32.87 -20.24 -20.95
N ASN A 148 -32.09 -20.25 -22.03
CA ASN A 148 -31.50 -21.50 -22.52
C ASN A 148 -30.02 -21.30 -22.83
N LEU A 149 -29.23 -22.08 -22.09
CA LEU A 149 -27.81 -22.36 -22.30
C LEU A 149 -27.64 -23.04 -23.66
N GLU A 150 -26.67 -22.59 -24.44
CA GLU A 150 -26.10 -23.37 -25.54
C GLU A 150 -24.70 -23.88 -25.15
N ASP A 151 -24.65 -25.20 -25.03
CA ASP A 151 -23.61 -26.14 -25.41
C ASP A 151 -22.13 -25.91 -25.03
N ILE A 152 -21.82 -26.63 -23.95
CA ILE A 152 -20.56 -27.26 -23.61
C ILE A 152 -20.04 -28.10 -24.81
N LYS A 153 -18.93 -27.66 -25.41
CA LYS A 153 -18.02 -28.55 -26.15
C LYS A 153 -16.71 -28.66 -25.39
N VAL A 154 -16.62 -29.69 -24.55
CA VAL A 154 -15.37 -30.17 -23.95
C VAL A 154 -14.53 -30.80 -25.06
N SER A 155 -13.40 -30.16 -25.36
CA SER A 155 -12.22 -30.86 -25.86
C SER A 155 -11.13 -30.70 -24.82
N SER A 156 -10.82 -31.81 -24.16
CA SER A 156 -9.72 -31.95 -23.21
C SER A 156 -8.38 -31.89 -23.94
N GLU A 157 -7.44 -31.10 -23.43
CA GLU A 157 -6.04 -31.50 -23.28
C GLU A 157 -5.28 -30.49 -22.38
N SER A 158 -4.57 -31.06 -21.40
CA SER A 158 -3.49 -30.52 -20.55
C SER A 158 -3.72 -29.21 -19.77
N GLY A 159 -3.82 -29.35 -18.44
CA GLY A 159 -3.76 -28.24 -17.51
C GLY A 159 -2.35 -27.67 -17.37
N GLU A 160 -2.15 -26.48 -17.92
CA GLU A 160 -1.22 -25.49 -17.40
C GLU A 160 -2.06 -24.33 -16.86
N ALA A 161 -1.77 -23.89 -15.64
CA ALA A 161 -2.40 -22.72 -15.05
C ALA A 161 -1.97 -21.48 -15.84
N GLU A 162 -2.77 -21.13 -16.84
CA GLU A 162 -2.57 -19.99 -17.73
C GLU A 162 -2.57 -18.69 -16.91
N VAL A 163 -1.42 -18.02 -16.84
CA VAL A 163 -1.25 -16.68 -16.25
C VAL A 163 -2.06 -15.69 -17.10
N LYS A 164 -3.25 -15.29 -16.64
CA LYS A 164 -4.22 -14.55 -17.49
C LYS A 164 -4.13 -13.04 -17.41
N SER A 165 -3.42 -12.46 -16.44
CA SER A 165 -3.50 -11.02 -16.17
C SER A 165 -2.30 -10.20 -16.65
N TYR A 166 -1.09 -10.77 -16.59
CA TYR A 166 0.17 -10.04 -16.83
C TYR A 166 1.19 -10.90 -17.58
N PRO A 167 1.01 -11.12 -18.90
CA PRO A 167 1.95 -11.92 -19.69
C PRO A 167 3.39 -11.37 -19.66
N GLN A 168 3.54 -10.05 -19.50
CA GLN A 168 4.84 -9.39 -19.36
C GLN A 168 5.63 -9.84 -18.12
N LEU A 169 4.96 -10.25 -17.03
CA LEU A 169 5.67 -10.78 -15.85
C LEU A 169 6.37 -12.10 -16.17
N VAL A 170 5.70 -12.94 -16.97
CA VAL A 170 6.25 -14.24 -17.40
C VAL A 170 7.48 -14.00 -18.26
N THR A 171 7.39 -13.12 -19.28
CA THR A 171 8.54 -12.82 -20.16
C THR A 171 9.72 -12.25 -19.39
N LEU A 172 9.48 -11.34 -18.44
CA LEU A 172 10.55 -10.79 -17.59
C LEU A 172 11.22 -11.87 -16.72
N CYS A 173 10.46 -12.85 -16.24
CA CYS A 173 10.99 -13.98 -15.50
C CYS A 173 11.80 -14.93 -16.40
N GLU A 174 11.28 -15.27 -17.58
CA GLU A 174 11.96 -16.10 -18.60
C GLU A 174 13.31 -15.49 -19.01
N ASP A 175 13.33 -14.17 -19.23
CA ASP A 175 14.53 -13.41 -19.61
C ASP A 175 15.51 -13.19 -18.45
N MET A 176 15.16 -13.61 -17.22
CA MET A 176 15.91 -13.34 -15.99
C MET A 176 16.16 -11.84 -15.75
N ASP A 177 15.23 -10.97 -16.17
CA ASP A 177 15.37 -9.52 -16.11
C ASP A 177 14.88 -8.93 -14.76
N SER A 178 15.75 -8.94 -13.76
CA SER A 178 15.45 -8.38 -12.44
C SER A 178 15.16 -6.87 -12.49
N LYS A 179 15.80 -6.12 -13.38
CA LYS A 179 15.65 -4.66 -13.51
C LYS A 179 14.32 -4.31 -14.17
N GLY A 180 13.96 -5.01 -15.24
CA GLY A 180 12.65 -4.91 -15.87
C GLY A 180 11.52 -5.28 -14.91
N LEU A 181 11.72 -6.30 -14.06
CA LEU A 181 10.74 -6.67 -13.03
C LEU A 181 10.51 -5.55 -12.02
N HIS A 182 11.58 -4.88 -11.56
CA HIS A 182 11.47 -3.69 -10.70
C HIS A 182 10.71 -2.55 -11.36
N THR A 183 11.05 -2.22 -12.61
CA THR A 183 10.38 -1.17 -13.38
C THR A 183 8.90 -1.49 -13.57
N PHE A 184 8.57 -2.72 -14.01
CA PHE A 184 7.20 -3.16 -14.21
C PHE A 184 6.36 -3.03 -12.93
N ILE A 185 6.88 -3.49 -11.79
CA ILE A 185 6.19 -3.39 -10.50
C ILE A 185 6.01 -1.93 -10.08
N SER A 186 7.03 -1.09 -10.28
CA SER A 186 6.98 0.34 -9.97
C SER A 186 5.97 1.11 -10.84
N ASP A 187 5.83 0.73 -12.11
CA ASP A 187 4.90 1.39 -13.04
C ASP A 187 3.44 0.99 -12.76
N ASN A 188 3.23 -0.20 -12.18
CA ASN A 188 1.91 -0.76 -11.91
C ASN A 188 1.48 -0.67 -10.43
N ARG A 189 1.92 0.36 -9.70
CA ARG A 189 1.65 0.55 -8.25
C ARG A 189 0.18 0.42 -7.82
N LYS A 190 -0.77 0.75 -8.70
CA LYS A 190 -2.23 0.65 -8.41
C LYS A 190 -2.73 -0.78 -8.36
N ASN A 191 -2.02 -1.71 -9.02
CA ASN A 191 -2.43 -3.10 -9.19
C ASN A 191 -1.55 -4.07 -8.40
N LEU A 192 -0.79 -3.58 -7.41
CA LEU A 192 0.19 -4.38 -6.66
C LEU A 192 -0.39 -5.64 -6.02
N ALA A 193 -1.63 -5.59 -5.51
CA ALA A 193 -2.27 -6.77 -4.92
C ALA A 193 -2.47 -7.88 -5.95
N ALA A 194 -2.98 -7.55 -7.14
CA ALA A 194 -3.16 -8.53 -8.22
C ALA A 194 -1.82 -9.02 -8.76
N ILE A 195 -0.84 -8.12 -8.93
CA ILE A 195 0.51 -8.47 -9.38
C ILE A 195 1.19 -9.42 -8.40
N ARG A 196 1.08 -9.16 -7.09
CA ARG A 196 1.66 -10.00 -6.04
C ARG A 196 1.17 -11.45 -6.09
N GLU A 197 -0.11 -11.68 -6.41
CA GLU A 197 -0.66 -13.04 -6.53
C GLU A 197 -0.15 -13.78 -7.78
N GLU A 198 0.20 -13.05 -8.83
CA GLU A 198 0.65 -13.62 -10.12
C GLU A 198 2.17 -13.88 -10.15
N ILE A 199 2.97 -13.11 -9.38
CA ILE A 199 4.44 -13.25 -9.34
C ILE A 199 4.89 -14.68 -9.02
N PRO A 200 4.38 -15.39 -8.00
CA PRO A 200 4.80 -16.77 -7.73
C PRO A 200 4.62 -17.71 -8.92
N LEU A 201 3.56 -17.52 -9.73
CA LEU A 201 3.32 -18.30 -10.94
C LEU A 201 4.28 -17.91 -12.06
N ALA A 202 4.47 -16.60 -12.29
CA ALA A 202 5.40 -16.10 -13.30
C ALA A 202 6.86 -16.50 -13.02
N LEU A 203 7.27 -16.51 -11.75
CA LEU A 203 8.61 -16.94 -11.32
C LEU A 203 8.95 -18.36 -11.78
N LYS A 204 7.98 -19.25 -12.01
CA LYS A 204 8.24 -20.61 -12.52
C LYS A 204 8.83 -20.63 -13.92
N ALA A 205 8.56 -19.60 -14.71
CA ALA A 205 9.08 -19.51 -16.07
C ALA A 205 10.56 -19.08 -16.09
N ALA A 206 11.08 -18.58 -14.96
CA ALA A 206 12.49 -18.26 -14.83
C ALA A 206 13.35 -19.53 -14.82
N ALA A 207 14.47 -19.48 -15.56
CA ALA A 207 15.46 -20.56 -15.54
C ALA A 207 16.02 -20.83 -14.14
N ASN A 208 16.13 -19.79 -13.32
CA ASN A 208 16.51 -19.89 -11.91
C ASN A 208 15.78 -18.82 -11.07
N PRO A 209 14.61 -19.15 -10.51
CA PRO A 209 13.78 -18.18 -9.79
C PRO A 209 14.48 -17.60 -8.55
N ALA A 210 15.26 -18.43 -7.85
CA ALA A 210 15.98 -18.02 -6.65
C ALA A 210 17.10 -17.02 -6.97
N LEU A 211 17.86 -17.26 -8.05
CA LEU A 211 18.90 -16.33 -8.52
C LEU A 211 18.29 -15.01 -9.02
N LEU A 212 17.21 -15.07 -9.80
CA LEU A 212 16.51 -13.86 -10.28
C LEU A 212 16.09 -12.95 -9.11
N VAL A 213 15.57 -13.55 -8.04
CA VAL A 213 15.16 -12.80 -6.85
C VAL A 213 16.36 -12.28 -6.06
N LEU A 214 17.49 -13.00 -5.99
CA LEU A 214 18.73 -12.45 -5.42
C LEU A 214 19.25 -11.26 -6.21
N ASP A 215 19.29 -11.36 -7.54
CA ASP A 215 19.75 -10.29 -8.42
C ASP A 215 18.85 -9.06 -8.29
N SER A 216 17.58 -9.23 -7.94
CA SER A 216 16.66 -8.13 -7.65
C SER A 216 17.04 -7.32 -6.40
N LEU A 217 17.93 -7.82 -5.54
CA LEU A 217 18.40 -7.10 -4.34
C LEU A 217 19.49 -6.07 -4.65
N GLU A 218 19.99 -6.03 -5.89
CA GLU A 218 20.95 -5.02 -6.35
C GLU A 218 20.39 -3.61 -6.09
N GLY A 219 21.20 -2.74 -5.46
CA GLY A 219 20.81 -1.36 -5.17
C GLY A 219 19.93 -1.16 -3.94
N PHE A 220 19.62 -2.20 -3.14
CA PHE A 220 18.82 -2.06 -1.91
C PHE A 220 19.39 -1.03 -0.91
N TYR A 221 20.72 -0.94 -0.85
CA TYR A 221 21.48 0.02 -0.04
C TYR A 221 22.25 1.04 -0.88
N HIS A 222 21.88 1.28 -2.15
CA HIS A 222 22.55 2.30 -2.95
C HIS A 222 22.53 3.64 -2.20
N LEU A 223 23.72 4.26 -2.07
CA LEU A 223 23.94 5.42 -1.21
C LEU A 223 22.99 6.56 -1.61
N GLU A 224 22.20 7.00 -0.64
CA GLU A 224 21.41 8.22 -0.76
C GLU A 224 22.37 9.36 -1.15
N VAL A 225 22.25 9.90 -2.37
CA VAL A 225 22.69 11.27 -2.58
C VAL A 225 21.80 12.09 -1.65
N PRO A 226 22.35 12.84 -0.68
CA PRO A 226 21.52 13.60 0.25
C PRO A 226 20.69 14.59 -0.56
N ASN A 227 19.43 14.25 -0.81
CA ASN A 227 18.50 15.23 -1.32
C ASN A 227 18.38 16.28 -0.21
N LEU A 228 18.66 17.54 -0.56
CA LEU A 228 18.63 18.74 0.30
C LEU A 228 17.31 18.95 1.07
N ASP A 229 16.32 18.06 0.88
CA ASP A 229 14.96 18.16 1.36
C ASP A 229 14.60 17.16 2.48
N GLY A 230 15.55 16.31 2.93
CA GLY A 230 15.35 15.36 4.05
C GLY A 230 14.25 14.32 3.82
N LYS A 231 13.67 14.25 2.62
CA LYS A 231 12.67 13.24 2.24
C LYS A 231 13.36 11.96 1.83
N LYS A 232 13.10 10.89 2.58
CA LYS A 232 13.46 9.51 2.22
C LYS A 232 13.07 9.27 0.75
N ASP A 233 14.03 8.90 -0.09
CA ASP A 233 13.83 8.78 -1.53
C ASP A 233 12.68 7.81 -1.82
N SER A 234 11.58 8.34 -2.37
CA SER A 234 10.36 7.57 -2.67
C SER A 234 10.67 6.40 -3.62
N ASN A 235 11.65 6.56 -4.50
CA ASN A 235 12.09 5.53 -5.42
C ASN A 235 12.84 4.42 -4.68
N LEU A 236 13.75 4.77 -3.77
CA LEU A 236 14.45 3.81 -2.92
C LEU A 236 13.49 3.04 -2.01
N LEU A 237 12.49 3.72 -1.43
CA LEU A 237 11.42 3.08 -0.68
C LEU A 237 10.58 2.11 -1.52
N GLY A 238 10.30 2.48 -2.77
CA GLY A 238 9.65 1.60 -3.74
C GLY A 238 10.49 0.36 -4.01
N LEU A 239 11.77 0.53 -4.33
CA LEU A 239 12.73 -0.54 -4.58
C LEU A 239 12.82 -1.51 -3.40
N ARG A 240 12.96 -1.00 -2.17
CA ARG A 240 13.01 -1.84 -0.96
C ARG A 240 11.74 -2.67 -0.78
N ARG A 241 10.56 -2.08 -1.01
CA ARG A 241 9.28 -2.80 -0.94
C ARG A 241 9.18 -3.87 -2.02
N THR A 242 9.64 -3.58 -3.24
CA THR A 242 9.67 -4.56 -4.33
C THR A 242 10.58 -5.74 -3.99
N CYS A 243 11.80 -5.49 -3.49
CA CYS A 243 12.72 -6.55 -3.06
C CYS A 243 12.06 -7.49 -2.03
N ILE A 244 11.43 -6.91 -1.01
CA ILE A 244 10.72 -7.66 0.03
C ILE A 244 9.59 -8.50 -0.59
N MET A 245 8.77 -7.89 -1.45
CA MET A 245 7.66 -8.58 -2.10
C MET A 245 8.14 -9.75 -2.95
N LEU A 246 9.24 -9.59 -3.70
CA LEU A 246 9.82 -10.66 -4.52
C LEU A 246 10.33 -11.82 -3.67
N MET A 247 11.02 -11.56 -2.56
CA MET A 247 11.45 -12.61 -1.63
C MET A 247 10.26 -13.32 -0.98
N GLU A 248 9.21 -12.58 -0.60
CA GLU A 248 7.97 -13.18 -0.08
C GLU A 248 7.27 -14.07 -1.12
N CYS A 249 7.20 -13.63 -2.38
CA CYS A 249 6.61 -14.41 -3.47
C CYS A 249 7.43 -15.67 -3.78
N LEU A 250 8.76 -15.57 -3.71
CA LEU A 250 9.63 -16.73 -3.81
C LEU A 250 9.36 -17.73 -2.67
N SER A 251 9.26 -17.26 -1.42
CA SER A 251 8.89 -18.13 -0.29
C SER A 251 7.54 -18.84 -0.50
N VAL A 252 6.54 -18.16 -1.07
CA VAL A 252 5.26 -18.77 -1.43
C VAL A 252 5.45 -19.86 -2.49
N LEU A 253 6.22 -19.59 -3.55
CA LEU A 253 6.55 -20.57 -4.58
C LEU A 253 7.24 -21.82 -3.99
N LEU A 254 8.21 -21.61 -3.09
CA LEU A 254 8.99 -22.68 -2.46
C LEU A 254 8.15 -23.54 -1.48
N THR A 255 7.10 -22.98 -0.89
CA THR A 255 6.28 -23.66 0.13
C THR A 255 5.02 -24.31 -0.46
N SER A 256 4.62 -23.95 -1.69
CA SER A 256 3.35 -24.39 -2.29
C SER A 256 3.41 -25.84 -2.80
N PRO A 257 2.64 -26.78 -2.20
CA PRO A 257 2.70 -28.21 -2.55
C PRO A 257 2.26 -28.52 -3.98
N HIS A 258 1.41 -27.66 -4.57
CA HIS A 258 0.87 -27.82 -5.93
C HIS A 258 1.81 -27.30 -7.02
N LEU A 259 2.92 -26.67 -6.65
CA LEU A 259 3.82 -25.99 -7.57
C LEU A 259 5.25 -26.60 -7.61
N VAL A 260 5.49 -27.67 -6.83
CA VAL A 260 6.82 -28.26 -6.59
C VAL A 260 7.03 -29.53 -7.43
N SER A 261 8.16 -29.61 -8.12
CA SER A 261 8.76 -30.85 -8.63
C SER A 261 10.25 -30.86 -8.29
N GLY A 262 10.65 -31.60 -7.24
CA GLY A 262 12.06 -31.93 -6.97
C GLY A 262 12.64 -31.37 -5.66
N PRO A 263 13.73 -31.99 -5.14
CA PRO A 263 14.38 -31.60 -3.89
C PRO A 263 15.35 -30.43 -4.12
N ASP A 264 15.34 -29.46 -3.19
CA ASP A 264 16.17 -28.24 -3.11
C ASP A 264 16.16 -27.32 -4.34
N PHE A 265 15.11 -26.49 -4.44
CA PHE A 265 15.02 -25.37 -5.39
C PHE A 265 16.15 -24.33 -5.24
N ILE A 266 16.84 -24.30 -4.09
CA ILE A 266 17.92 -23.35 -3.82
C ILE A 266 19.24 -24.13 -3.70
N SER A 267 20.08 -24.00 -4.73
CA SER A 267 21.44 -24.53 -4.75
C SER A 267 22.29 -23.94 -3.62
N GLU A 268 23.26 -24.71 -3.12
CA GLU A 268 24.24 -24.25 -2.13
C GLU A 268 25.01 -23.00 -2.57
N ASP A 269 25.27 -22.82 -3.87
CA ASP A 269 25.94 -21.62 -4.36
C ASP A 269 25.06 -20.37 -4.23
N ILE A 270 23.74 -20.52 -4.41
CA ILE A 270 22.77 -19.44 -4.21
C ILE A 270 22.67 -19.11 -2.71
N LYS A 271 22.69 -20.11 -1.83
CA LYS A 271 22.74 -19.89 -0.37
C LYS A 271 23.99 -19.12 0.03
N LYS A 272 25.17 -19.46 -0.52
CA LYS A 272 26.41 -18.71 -0.28
C LYS A 272 26.31 -17.25 -0.74
N GLN A 273 25.70 -17.00 -1.90
CA GLN A 273 25.48 -15.62 -2.38
C GLN A 273 24.52 -14.85 -1.47
N ALA A 274 23.38 -15.46 -1.08
CA ALA A 274 22.43 -14.87 -0.14
C ALA A 274 23.11 -14.53 1.21
N LYS A 275 23.95 -15.43 1.71
CA LYS A 275 24.75 -15.21 2.91
C LYS A 275 25.72 -14.04 2.77
N ALA A 276 26.44 -13.94 1.64
CA ALA A 276 27.35 -12.83 1.39
C ALA A 276 26.62 -11.48 1.39
N ILE A 277 25.43 -11.42 0.77
CA ILE A 277 24.57 -10.22 0.80
C ILE A 277 24.14 -9.89 2.24
N ALA A 278 23.70 -10.90 3.00
CA ALA A 278 23.29 -10.71 4.39
C ALA A 278 24.43 -10.17 5.27
N GLU A 279 25.65 -10.69 5.12
CA GLU A 279 26.83 -10.19 5.85
C GLU A 279 27.19 -8.75 5.45
N GLU A 280 27.01 -8.36 4.18
CA GLU A 280 27.17 -6.97 3.75
C GLU A 280 26.12 -6.04 4.36
N TRP A 281 24.91 -6.55 4.59
CA TRP A 281 23.79 -5.79 5.12
C TRP A 281 23.87 -5.62 6.65
N LYS A 282 24.43 -6.60 7.36
CA LYS A 282 24.53 -6.64 8.82
C LYS A 282 25.02 -5.33 9.46
N PRO A 283 26.18 -4.74 9.09
CA PRO A 283 26.67 -3.51 9.72
C PRO A 283 25.76 -2.29 9.47
N LYS A 284 24.91 -2.33 8.43
CA LYS A 284 23.97 -1.25 8.10
C LYS A 284 22.75 -1.28 9.04
N LEU A 285 22.46 -2.42 9.68
CA LEU A 285 21.38 -2.57 10.63
C LEU A 285 21.73 -2.02 12.01
N ASP A 286 23.01 -2.05 12.40
CA ASP A 286 23.48 -1.51 13.68
C ASP A 286 23.32 0.02 13.80
N ILE A 287 23.22 0.71 12.66
CA ILE A 287 23.01 2.15 12.57
C ILE A 287 21.52 2.50 12.76
N LEU A 288 20.61 1.52 12.65
CA LEU A 288 19.18 1.76 12.72
C LEU A 288 18.72 2.01 14.15
N ASP A 289 18.05 3.14 14.35
CA ASP A 289 17.35 3.42 15.60
C ASP A 289 16.05 2.60 15.69
N LEU A 290 15.97 1.77 16.74
CA LEU A 290 14.82 0.91 17.07
C LEU A 290 13.52 1.71 17.15
N ASP A 291 13.58 2.92 17.71
CA ASP A 291 12.41 3.75 17.99
C ASP A 291 12.01 4.61 16.77
N ALA A 292 12.98 5.00 15.93
CA ALA A 292 12.71 5.79 14.73
C ALA A 292 11.87 5.04 13.68
N SER A 293 11.98 3.70 13.64
CA SER A 293 11.30 2.86 12.63
C SER A 293 9.82 2.59 12.92
N ASN A 294 9.34 2.91 14.13
CA ASN A 294 7.96 2.67 14.58
C ASN A 294 7.45 1.25 14.27
N GLY A 295 8.33 0.24 14.37
CA GLY A 295 8.01 -1.16 14.09
C GLY A 295 7.79 -1.52 12.61
N ASN A 296 8.23 -0.68 11.67
CA ASN A 296 8.01 -0.85 10.22
C ASN A 296 9.29 -0.71 9.36
N SER A 297 10.47 -0.96 9.92
CA SER A 297 11.76 -0.93 9.20
C SER A 297 11.74 -1.84 7.98
N LEU A 298 12.09 -1.30 6.79
CA LEU A 298 12.18 -2.10 5.56
C LEU A 298 13.50 -2.86 5.51
N GLU A 299 14.54 -2.24 6.05
CA GLU A 299 15.91 -2.71 6.11
C GLU A 299 16.00 -3.97 6.98
N ALA A 300 15.44 -3.91 8.19
CA ALA A 300 15.36 -5.08 9.08
C ALA A 300 14.45 -6.17 8.50
N HIS A 301 13.31 -5.80 7.90
CA HIS A 301 12.40 -6.78 7.29
C HIS A 301 13.05 -7.50 6.12
N ALA A 302 13.71 -6.77 5.22
CA ALA A 302 14.39 -7.37 4.08
C ALA A 302 15.52 -8.30 4.50
N PHE A 303 16.29 -7.93 5.53
CA PHE A 303 17.32 -8.81 6.08
C PHE A 303 16.73 -10.11 6.63
N LEU A 304 15.72 -10.02 7.50
CA LEU A 304 15.05 -11.21 8.06
C LEU A 304 14.40 -12.07 6.97
N GLN A 305 13.76 -11.43 5.98
CA GLN A 305 13.14 -12.10 4.84
C GLN A 305 14.18 -12.81 3.97
N LEU A 306 15.33 -12.19 3.69
CA LEU A 306 16.44 -12.82 2.96
C LEU A 306 16.90 -14.11 3.65
N LEU A 307 17.12 -14.06 4.97
CA LEU A 307 17.54 -15.22 5.73
C LEU A 307 16.52 -16.37 5.68
N ALA A 308 15.23 -16.03 5.81
CA ALA A 308 14.15 -17.00 5.78
C ALA A 308 13.94 -17.60 4.39
N THR A 309 13.86 -16.76 3.35
CA THR A 309 13.59 -17.18 1.97
C THR A 309 14.69 -18.10 1.43
N PHE A 310 15.96 -17.81 1.74
CA PHE A 310 17.09 -18.59 1.22
C PHE A 310 17.60 -19.66 2.19
N GLY A 311 16.95 -19.83 3.34
CA GLY A 311 17.28 -20.89 4.30
C GLY A 311 18.68 -20.75 4.91
N VAL A 312 19.17 -19.52 5.08
CA VAL A 312 20.52 -19.23 5.62
C VAL A 312 20.49 -18.74 7.07
N ALA A 313 19.32 -18.75 7.72
CA ALA A 313 19.16 -18.25 9.09
C ALA A 313 20.03 -18.99 10.13
N SER A 314 20.31 -20.29 9.93
CA SER A 314 21.12 -21.10 10.85
C SER A 314 22.58 -20.65 10.96
N ASP A 315 23.06 -19.85 10.01
CA ASP A 315 24.40 -19.27 10.03
C ASP A 315 24.50 -18.02 10.92
N PHE A 316 23.38 -17.52 11.42
CA PHE A 316 23.29 -16.27 12.17
C PHE A 316 22.89 -16.53 13.63
N ASN A 317 23.32 -15.64 14.52
CA ASN A 317 23.01 -15.75 15.94
C ASN A 317 21.53 -15.41 16.20
N GLU A 318 20.78 -16.35 16.79
CA GLU A 318 19.36 -16.17 17.09
C GLU A 318 19.07 -14.97 18.00
N GLU A 319 19.95 -14.67 18.97
CA GLU A 319 19.78 -13.51 19.84
C GLU A 319 19.88 -12.20 19.05
N GLU A 320 20.83 -12.07 18.13
CA GLU A 320 20.96 -10.93 17.22
C GLU A 320 19.74 -10.78 16.33
N LEU A 321 19.24 -11.88 15.74
CA LEU A 321 18.02 -11.86 14.93
C LEU A 321 16.81 -11.41 15.75
N SER A 322 16.69 -11.89 17.00
CA SER A 322 15.57 -11.54 17.88
C SER A 322 15.52 -10.05 18.24
N ARG A 323 16.68 -9.36 18.28
CA ARG A 323 16.77 -7.91 18.52
C ARG A 323 16.22 -7.07 17.37
N LEU A 324 16.14 -7.62 16.17
CA LEU A 324 15.57 -6.93 15.00
C LEU A 324 14.04 -6.99 14.97
N ILE A 325 13.42 -7.96 15.65
CA ILE A 325 11.97 -8.18 15.60
C ILE A 325 11.14 -6.96 16.03
N PRO A 326 11.51 -6.21 17.08
CA PRO A 326 10.78 -5.00 17.41
C PRO A 326 10.82 -3.93 16.29
N MET A 327 11.80 -3.93 15.39
CA MET A 327 11.83 -3.01 14.25
C MET A 327 10.81 -3.36 13.16
N VAL A 328 10.24 -4.57 13.19
CA VAL A 328 9.28 -5.08 12.20
C VAL A 328 7.95 -5.52 12.81
N SER A 329 7.72 -5.23 14.10
CA SER A 329 6.59 -5.74 14.89
C SER A 329 5.20 -5.40 14.36
N ARG A 330 5.06 -4.37 13.52
CA ARG A 330 3.77 -3.96 12.94
C ARG A 330 3.42 -4.63 11.62
N ARG A 331 4.38 -5.30 10.99
CA ARG A 331 4.13 -5.98 9.72
C ARG A 331 3.34 -7.25 9.96
N ARG A 332 2.33 -7.47 9.11
CA ARG A 332 1.45 -8.64 9.20
C ARG A 332 2.22 -9.97 9.11
N GLN A 333 3.30 -10.02 8.33
CA GLN A 333 4.07 -11.25 8.12
C GLN A 333 5.03 -11.59 9.26
N THR A 334 5.22 -10.70 10.25
CA THR A 334 6.29 -10.86 11.25
C THR A 334 6.19 -12.15 12.05
N ALA A 335 4.97 -12.61 12.38
CA ALA A 335 4.81 -13.87 13.11
C ALA A 335 5.23 -15.09 12.28
N ASP A 336 4.82 -15.15 11.01
CA ASP A 336 5.21 -16.23 10.08
C ASP A 336 6.71 -16.20 9.80
N LEU A 337 7.28 -15.01 9.66
CA LEU A 337 8.70 -14.81 9.47
C LEU A 337 9.51 -15.31 10.67
N CYS A 338 9.11 -14.92 11.90
CA CYS A 338 9.72 -15.41 13.13
C CYS A 338 9.67 -16.94 13.26
N ARG A 339 8.55 -17.59 12.86
CA ARG A 339 8.46 -19.05 12.84
C ARG A 339 9.42 -19.67 11.84
N SER A 340 9.49 -19.12 10.64
CA SER A 340 10.37 -19.59 9.56
C SER A 340 11.86 -19.45 9.93
N LEU A 341 12.19 -18.46 10.76
CA LEU A 341 13.54 -18.22 11.29
C LEU A 341 13.86 -19.02 12.56
N GLY A 342 12.92 -19.82 13.10
CA GLY A 342 13.13 -20.57 14.34
C GLY A 342 13.09 -19.73 15.63
N LEU A 343 12.61 -18.48 15.58
CA LEU A 343 12.67 -17.54 16.70
C LEU A 343 11.51 -17.67 17.70
N ALA A 344 10.63 -18.66 17.54
CA ALA A 344 9.42 -18.81 18.36
C ALA A 344 9.71 -18.84 19.87
N ALA A 345 10.78 -19.53 20.29
CA ALA A 345 11.17 -19.63 21.69
C ALA A 345 11.67 -18.30 22.30
N LYS A 346 12.10 -17.34 21.47
CA LYS A 346 12.59 -16.02 21.91
C LYS A 346 11.47 -14.98 22.02
N MET A 347 10.29 -15.28 21.48
CA MET A 347 9.18 -14.33 21.41
C MET A 347 8.71 -13.77 22.77
N PRO A 348 8.72 -14.51 23.89
CA PRO A 348 8.41 -13.91 25.18
C PRO A 348 9.28 -12.70 25.52
N GLY A 349 10.60 -12.79 25.30
CA GLY A 349 11.52 -11.67 25.56
C GLY A 349 11.30 -10.50 24.59
N VAL A 350 11.00 -10.79 23.32
CA VAL A 350 10.66 -9.75 22.34
C VAL A 350 9.38 -9.00 22.73
N ILE A 351 8.35 -9.72 23.16
CA ILE A 351 7.08 -9.13 23.59
C ILE A 351 7.29 -8.28 24.85
N GLU A 352 8.11 -8.73 25.79
CA GLU A 352 8.48 -7.94 26.97
C GLU A 352 9.15 -6.61 26.59
N VAL A 353 10.10 -6.62 25.64
CA VAL A 353 10.71 -5.40 25.10
C VAL A 353 9.65 -4.47 24.50
N LEU A 354 8.69 -5.00 23.72
CA LEU A 354 7.62 -4.18 23.14
C LEU A 354 6.73 -3.55 24.22
N VAL A 355 6.42 -4.27 25.29
CA VAL A 355 5.64 -3.74 26.43
C VAL A 355 6.40 -2.61 27.11
N ILE A 356 7.70 -2.79 27.39
CA ILE A 356 8.55 -1.78 28.05
C ILE A 356 8.70 -0.53 27.15
N SER A 357 8.85 -0.72 25.84
CA SER A 357 8.91 0.38 24.86
C SER A 357 7.57 1.10 24.63
N GLY A 358 6.49 0.71 25.33
CA GLY A 358 5.18 1.34 25.15
C GLY A 358 4.49 1.00 23.82
N ARG A 359 4.85 -0.12 23.20
CA ARG A 359 4.22 -0.64 21.96
C ARG A 359 3.24 -1.76 22.28
N GLN A 360 2.22 -1.44 23.09
CA GLN A 360 1.31 -2.47 23.62
C GLN A 360 0.48 -3.15 22.52
N ILE A 361 0.11 -2.44 21.45
CA ILE A 361 -0.65 -3.03 20.34
C ILE A 361 0.16 -4.14 19.66
N ASP A 362 1.42 -3.84 19.34
CA ASP A 362 2.34 -4.79 18.70
C ASP A 362 2.61 -5.99 19.62
N ALA A 363 2.81 -5.74 20.92
CA ALA A 363 2.99 -6.78 21.93
C ALA A 363 1.77 -7.73 22.00
N VAL A 364 0.56 -7.18 22.00
CA VAL A 364 -0.69 -7.97 22.02
C VAL A 364 -0.82 -8.81 20.75
N ASN A 365 -0.55 -8.22 19.58
CA ASN A 365 -0.63 -8.95 18.31
C ASN A 365 0.32 -10.15 18.27
N LEU A 366 1.58 -9.97 18.70
CA LEU A 366 2.53 -11.06 18.78
C LEU A 366 2.18 -12.06 19.89
N ALA A 367 1.67 -11.61 21.03
CA ALA A 367 1.20 -12.51 22.08
C ALA A 367 0.08 -13.44 21.59
N PHE A 368 -0.87 -12.92 20.80
CA PHE A 368 -1.87 -13.77 20.14
C PHE A 368 -1.24 -14.71 19.11
N ALA A 369 -0.36 -14.19 18.25
CA ALA A 369 0.22 -14.98 17.15
C ALA A 369 1.14 -16.12 17.62
N PHE A 370 1.62 -16.07 18.86
CA PHE A 370 2.46 -17.09 19.50
C PHE A 370 1.78 -17.77 20.70
N GLU A 371 0.48 -17.55 20.92
CA GLU A 371 -0.30 -18.18 22.00
C GLU A 371 0.24 -17.87 23.42
N LEU A 372 0.81 -16.68 23.62
CA LEU A 372 1.41 -16.21 24.87
C LEU A 372 0.47 -15.27 25.66
N THR A 373 -0.83 -15.32 25.41
CA THR A 373 -1.81 -14.41 26.03
C THR A 373 -2.01 -14.61 27.53
N GLU A 374 -1.67 -15.80 28.05
CA GLU A 374 -1.67 -16.05 29.50
C GLU A 374 -0.54 -15.27 30.20
N GLN A 375 0.64 -15.21 29.57
CA GLN A 375 1.80 -14.47 30.08
C GLN A 375 1.64 -12.96 29.84
N PHE A 376 1.14 -12.58 28.66
CA PHE A 376 0.95 -11.20 28.24
C PHE A 376 -0.53 -10.91 28.05
N SER A 377 -1.24 -10.77 29.18
CA SER A 377 -2.69 -10.57 29.17
C SER A 377 -3.09 -9.35 28.33
N PRO A 378 -3.93 -9.52 27.28
CA PRO A 378 -4.29 -8.42 26.39
C PRO A 378 -5.04 -7.28 27.09
N VAL A 379 -5.92 -7.60 28.04
CA VAL A 379 -6.78 -6.59 28.68
C VAL A 379 -5.97 -5.56 29.49
N PRO A 380 -5.03 -5.94 30.37
CA PRO A 380 -4.12 -4.99 31.02
C PRO A 380 -3.30 -4.15 30.04
N LEU A 381 -2.75 -4.77 28.99
CA LEU A 381 -1.92 -4.08 28.00
C LEU A 381 -2.72 -3.03 27.23
N LEU A 382 -3.92 -3.36 26.77
CA LEU A 382 -4.80 -2.43 26.08
C LEU A 382 -5.31 -1.32 27.01
N LYS A 383 -5.58 -1.61 28.28
CA LYS A 383 -5.90 -0.57 29.28
C LYS A 383 -4.74 0.40 29.49
N SER A 384 -3.50 -0.11 29.55
CA SER A 384 -2.30 0.73 29.64
C SER A 384 -2.17 1.62 28.41
N TYR A 385 -2.33 1.06 27.21
CA TYR A 385 -2.33 1.83 25.96
C TYR A 385 -3.36 2.97 25.97
N LEU A 386 -4.64 2.66 26.30
CA LEU A 386 -5.69 3.67 26.35
C LEU A 386 -5.43 4.76 27.41
N LYS A 387 -4.80 4.41 28.53
CA LYS A 387 -4.42 5.37 29.57
C LYS A 387 -3.37 6.35 29.05
N GLU A 388 -2.35 5.86 28.35
CA GLU A 388 -1.31 6.72 27.77
C GLU A 388 -1.84 7.56 26.60
N ALA A 389 -2.65 6.97 25.72
CA ALA A 389 -3.31 7.70 24.63
C ALA A 389 -4.19 8.85 25.15
N ARG A 390 -4.94 8.65 26.24
CA ARG A 390 -5.75 9.70 26.87
C ARG A 390 -4.91 10.83 27.47
N LYS A 391 -3.74 10.52 28.04
CA LYS A 391 -2.82 11.55 28.55
C LYS A 391 -2.24 12.38 27.41
N ALA A 392 -1.86 11.74 26.30
CA ALA A 392 -1.37 12.41 25.10
C ALA A 392 -2.45 13.27 24.42
N SER A 393 -3.72 12.87 24.51
CA SER A 393 -4.88 13.59 23.95
C SER A 393 -5.42 14.71 24.84
N SER A 394 -5.06 14.77 26.13
CA SER A 394 -5.60 15.81 27.00
C SER A 394 -4.98 17.17 26.64
N PRO A 395 -5.79 18.21 26.36
CA PRO A 395 -5.24 19.55 26.18
C PRO A 395 -4.57 19.95 27.49
N VAL A 396 -3.27 20.22 27.43
CA VAL A 396 -2.54 20.89 28.51
C VAL A 396 -3.41 22.09 28.92
N LYS A 397 -3.88 22.09 30.17
CA LYS A 397 -4.66 23.19 30.75
C LYS A 397 -4.01 24.50 30.32
N ALA A 398 -4.81 25.37 29.69
CA ALA A 398 -4.41 26.70 29.28
C ALA A 398 -3.85 27.48 30.49
N GLY A 399 -2.55 27.39 30.70
CA GLY A 399 -1.74 28.31 31.45
C GLY A 399 -1.11 29.26 30.43
N ASN A 400 -1.83 30.34 30.13
CA ASN A 400 -1.41 31.55 29.42
C ASN A 400 -0.20 31.42 28.48
N THR A 401 -0.43 31.13 27.20
CA THR A 401 0.34 31.74 26.09
C THR A 401 -0.43 31.63 24.75
N SER A 402 -0.54 32.79 24.10
CA SER A 402 -0.89 33.15 22.70
C SER A 402 -1.70 32.19 21.79
N PRO A 403 -2.74 32.69 21.07
CA PRO A 403 -3.56 31.89 20.16
C PRO A 403 -2.87 31.71 18.79
N THR A 404 -2.18 30.59 18.57
CA THR A 404 -1.82 30.15 17.20
C THR A 404 -1.73 28.64 17.00
N ALA A 405 -2.07 27.82 18.01
CA ALA A 405 -1.89 26.37 17.96
C ALA A 405 -3.19 25.57 18.12
N GLN A 406 -4.28 25.96 17.44
CA GLN A 406 -5.55 25.24 17.50
C GLN A 406 -5.93 24.44 16.23
N VAL A 407 -5.09 24.38 15.20
CA VAL A 407 -5.49 23.76 13.92
C VAL A 407 -5.12 22.27 13.80
N PHE A 408 -4.25 21.71 14.65
CA PHE A 408 -3.76 20.34 14.43
C PHE A 408 -4.56 19.19 15.06
N SER A 409 -5.62 19.43 15.84
CA SER A 409 -6.31 18.34 16.55
C SER A 409 -7.47 17.67 15.80
N SER A 410 -7.81 18.07 14.56
CA SER A 410 -9.02 17.58 13.88
C SER A 410 -8.80 16.65 12.68
N LEU A 411 -7.58 16.18 12.40
CA LEU A 411 -7.32 15.34 11.22
C LEU A 411 -7.12 13.84 11.49
N TYR A 412 -7.40 13.33 12.70
CA TYR A 412 -7.37 11.89 12.99
C TYR A 412 -8.70 11.38 13.52
N THR A 413 -9.76 11.60 12.75
CA THR A 413 -11.00 10.81 12.88
C THR A 413 -11.59 10.61 11.49
N ILE A 414 -11.14 9.55 10.82
CA ILE A 414 -11.89 8.45 10.17
C ILE A 414 -10.86 7.52 9.53
#